data_AF-A0A1F6P290-F1
#
_entry.id   AF-A0A1F6P290-F1
#
_cell.length_a   1.000
_cell.length_b   1.000
_cell.length_c   1.000
_cell.angle_alpha   90.00
_cell.angle_beta   90.00
_cell.angle_gamma   90.00
#
_symmetry.space_group_name_H-M   'P 1'
#
loop_
_entity.id
_entity.type
_entity.pdbx_description
1 polymer ?
#
loop_
_entity_poly.entity_id
_entity_poly.type
_entity_poly.pdbx_seq_one_letter_code
_entity_poly.pdbx_strand_id
1 'polypeptide(L)'
;MNYEEYQIETWKKMKKDFVSFFQIYQSDISKIYDQVCQLQYIHLQPVIYTLAKIKKIIELCNYLEDQKKSGEDTDKLKIFLLTSHSEIAARLITNKNRSSKDLINSFFNLIKKENQLDSLIRGRVKEPFLILSAADTLYAIRNEYAHQGNFTSNVFQHENMAIHINIPSICSSKIKETDDKTTIINVECKIAYRKFLELYCRALQKLLTKYYKQKTAPSSVATNPTIIKLSTT
;
A
#
# COMPACT_ATOMS: atom_id res chain seq x y z
N MET A 1 21.11 -10.92 27.62
CA MET A 1 20.26 -10.55 26.48
C MET A 1 20.06 -9.05 26.52
N ASN A 2 20.55 -8.34 25.53
CA ASN A 2 20.35 -6.89 25.43
C ASN A 2 18.89 -6.57 24.98
N TYR A 3 18.50 -5.30 25.04
CA TYR A 3 17.14 -4.89 24.69
C TYR A 3 16.77 -5.27 23.23
N GLU A 4 17.70 -5.13 22.29
CA GLU A 4 17.46 -5.43 20.88
C GLU A 4 17.24 -6.93 20.65
N GLU A 5 18.07 -7.78 21.26
CA GLU A 5 17.93 -9.24 21.23
C GLU A 5 16.60 -9.68 21.84
N TYR A 6 16.19 -9.10 22.97
CA TYR A 6 14.90 -9.37 23.60
C TYR A 6 13.72 -9.03 22.68
N GLN A 7 13.79 -7.89 21.98
CA GLN A 7 12.77 -7.48 21.02
C GLN A 7 12.69 -8.44 19.83
N ILE A 8 13.84 -8.81 19.26
CA ILE A 8 13.90 -9.77 18.15
C ILE A 8 13.27 -11.11 18.54
N GLU A 9 13.61 -11.65 19.71
CA GLU A 9 13.03 -12.91 20.21
C GLU A 9 11.53 -12.79 20.48
N THR A 10 11.07 -11.64 20.96
CA THR A 10 9.63 -11.37 21.13
C THR A 10 8.92 -11.39 19.78
N TRP A 11 9.49 -10.75 18.75
CA TRP A 11 8.88 -10.72 17.42
C TRP A 11 8.86 -12.10 16.78
N LYS A 12 9.93 -12.90 16.88
CA LYS A 12 9.91 -14.29 16.38
C LYS A 12 8.74 -15.11 16.93
N LYS A 13 8.37 -14.90 18.20
CA LYS A 13 7.20 -15.57 18.83
C LYS A 13 5.86 -15.13 18.24
N MET A 14 5.78 -13.96 17.60
CA MET A 14 4.57 -13.45 16.94
C MET A 14 4.32 -14.05 15.55
N LYS A 15 5.22 -14.91 15.04
CA LYS A 15 5.13 -15.50 13.69
C LYS A 15 3.75 -16.08 13.39
N LYS A 16 3.20 -16.89 14.31
CA LYS A 16 1.93 -17.60 14.10
C LYS A 16 0.80 -16.62 13.78
N ASP A 17 0.70 -15.54 14.57
CA ASP A 17 -0.32 -14.51 14.39
C ASP A 17 -0.15 -13.80 13.05
N PHE A 18 1.08 -13.38 12.71
CA PHE A 18 1.34 -12.72 11.43
C PHE A 18 1.05 -13.63 10.23
N VAL A 19 1.49 -14.89 10.28
CA VAL A 19 1.26 -15.85 9.19
C VAL A 19 -0.23 -16.13 9.00
N SER A 20 -0.96 -16.38 10.10
CA SER A 20 -2.41 -16.61 10.04
C SER A 20 -3.16 -15.42 9.42
N PHE A 21 -2.75 -14.19 9.76
CA PHE A 21 -3.33 -12.98 9.20
C PHE A 21 -3.19 -12.89 7.68
N PHE A 22 -2.03 -13.20 7.11
CA PHE A 22 -1.83 -13.19 5.65
C PHE A 22 -2.50 -14.39 4.94
N GLN A 23 -2.58 -15.54 5.61
CA GLN A 23 -3.24 -16.74 5.08
C GLN A 23 -4.73 -16.53 4.80
N ILE A 24 -5.43 -15.74 5.61
CA ILE A 24 -6.84 -15.35 5.38
C ILE A 24 -7.05 -14.75 3.99
N TYR A 25 -6.03 -14.04 3.48
CA TYR A 25 -6.04 -13.35 2.20
C TYR A 25 -5.21 -14.07 1.12
N GLN A 26 -5.09 -15.40 1.23
CA GLN A 26 -4.41 -16.27 0.25
C GLN A 26 -2.96 -15.85 -0.04
N SER A 27 -2.25 -15.37 0.99
CA SER A 27 -0.84 -14.98 0.90
C SER A 27 -0.04 -15.78 1.93
N ASP A 28 0.89 -16.63 1.49
CA ASP A 28 1.80 -17.33 2.40
C ASP A 28 3.05 -16.48 2.66
N ILE A 29 3.10 -15.90 3.85
CA ILE A 29 4.20 -15.03 4.28
C ILE A 29 5.20 -15.75 5.22
N SER A 30 5.00 -17.04 5.53
CA SER A 30 5.76 -17.74 6.57
C SER A 30 7.28 -17.70 6.33
N LYS A 31 7.70 -18.07 5.11
CA LYS A 31 9.12 -18.08 4.73
C LYS A 31 9.75 -16.70 4.77
N ILE A 32 9.05 -15.68 4.27
CA ILE A 32 9.60 -14.32 4.26
C ILE A 32 9.59 -13.70 5.66
N TYR A 33 8.66 -14.08 6.54
CA TYR A 33 8.68 -13.70 7.95
C TYR A 33 9.96 -14.19 8.64
N ASP A 34 10.29 -15.48 8.46
CA ASP A 34 11.53 -16.05 8.99
C ASP A 34 12.76 -15.30 8.47
N GLN A 35 12.77 -14.99 7.17
CA GLN A 35 13.85 -14.24 6.54
C GLN A 35 14.00 -12.84 7.12
N VAL A 36 12.92 -12.05 7.23
CA VAL A 36 13.04 -10.68 7.79
C VAL A 36 13.47 -10.72 9.26
N CYS A 37 13.04 -11.70 10.05
CA CYS A 37 13.47 -11.88 11.43
C CYS A 37 14.95 -12.26 11.61
N GLN A 38 15.68 -12.55 10.53
CA GLN A 38 17.14 -12.73 10.54
C GLN A 38 17.90 -11.41 10.34
N LEU A 39 17.20 -10.31 10.00
CA LEU A 39 17.82 -9.01 9.84
C LEU A 39 18.28 -8.44 11.19
N GLN A 40 19.31 -7.59 11.13
CA GLN A 40 19.73 -6.78 12.28
C GLN A 40 18.59 -5.88 12.77
N TYR A 41 18.58 -5.56 14.07
CA TYR A 41 17.53 -4.79 14.74
C TYR A 41 17.13 -3.52 13.98
N ILE A 42 18.10 -2.72 13.53
CA ILE A 42 17.89 -1.47 12.78
C ILE A 42 17.12 -1.66 11.46
N HIS A 43 17.18 -2.84 10.86
CA HIS A 43 16.46 -3.19 9.63
C HIS A 43 15.17 -3.95 9.89
N LEU A 44 15.09 -4.71 10.98
CA LEU A 44 13.88 -5.42 11.37
C LEU A 44 12.82 -4.49 11.98
N GLN A 45 13.22 -3.52 12.81
CA GLN A 45 12.30 -2.63 13.51
C GLN A 45 11.32 -1.90 12.56
N PRO A 46 11.76 -1.31 11.42
CA PRO A 46 10.83 -0.72 10.45
C PRO A 46 9.84 -1.72 9.85
N VAL A 47 10.26 -2.96 9.60
CA VAL A 47 9.39 -4.02 9.07
C VAL A 47 8.31 -4.37 10.07
N ILE A 48 8.67 -4.59 11.34
CA ILE A 48 7.71 -4.91 12.40
C ILE A 48 6.74 -3.77 12.63
N TYR A 49 7.21 -2.52 12.59
CA TYR A 49 6.35 -1.35 12.67
C TYR A 49 5.31 -1.30 11.54
N THR A 50 5.73 -1.56 10.30
CA THR A 50 4.81 -1.68 9.14
C THR A 50 3.80 -2.81 9.35
N LEU A 51 4.26 -4.00 9.76
CA LEU A 51 3.37 -5.14 9.99
C LEU A 51 2.35 -4.92 11.13
N ALA A 52 2.76 -4.27 12.22
CA ALA A 52 1.85 -3.92 13.30
C ALA A 52 0.79 -2.89 12.87
N LYS A 53 1.16 -1.94 12.01
CA LYS A 53 0.23 -0.92 11.49
C LYS A 53 -0.84 -1.51 10.59
N ILE A 54 -0.49 -2.42 9.67
CA ILE A 54 -1.51 -3.01 8.78
C ILE A 54 -2.55 -3.83 9.55
N LYS A 55 -2.14 -4.54 10.61
CA LYS A 55 -3.08 -5.28 11.48
C LYS A 55 -4.13 -4.35 12.07
N LYS A 56 -3.70 -3.24 12.69
CA LYS A 56 -4.59 -2.22 13.26
C LYS A 56 -5.51 -1.58 12.22
N ILE A 57 -4.99 -1.33 11.02
CA ILE A 57 -5.77 -0.75 9.93
C ILE A 57 -6.89 -1.69 9.50
N ILE A 58 -6.61 -3.00 9.41
CA ILE A 58 -7.64 -3.98 9.03
C ILE A 58 -8.66 -4.19 10.15
N GLU A 59 -8.24 -4.21 11.41
CA GLU A 59 -9.17 -4.20 12.55
C GLU A 59 -10.12 -3.00 12.47
N LEU A 60 -9.60 -1.81 12.18
CA LEU A 60 -10.43 -0.62 11.95
C LEU A 60 -11.32 -0.76 10.72
N CYS A 61 -10.82 -1.31 9.61
CA CYS A 61 -11.64 -1.53 8.41
C CYS A 61 -12.78 -2.51 8.65
N ASN A 62 -12.56 -3.56 9.45
CA ASN A 62 -13.59 -4.53 9.82
C ASN A 62 -14.63 -3.88 10.74
N TYR A 63 -14.18 -3.13 11.74
CA TYR A 63 -15.07 -2.34 12.59
C TYR A 63 -15.96 -1.39 11.76
N LEU A 64 -15.37 -0.69 10.78
CA LEU A 64 -16.13 0.18 9.88
C LEU A 64 -17.15 -0.56 9.01
N GLU A 65 -16.89 -1.82 8.67
CA GLU A 65 -17.85 -2.66 7.95
C GLU A 65 -19.01 -3.08 8.86
N ASP A 66 -18.71 -3.45 10.10
CA ASP A 66 -19.73 -3.82 11.09
C ASP A 66 -20.66 -2.65 11.46
N GLN A 67 -20.15 -1.41 11.36
CA GLN A 67 -20.92 -0.19 11.62
C GLN A 67 -21.64 0.37 10.39
N LYS A 68 -21.44 -0.20 9.21
CA LYS A 68 -21.85 0.40 7.92
C LYS A 68 -23.36 0.63 7.86
N LYS A 69 -23.77 1.90 7.85
CA LYS A 69 -25.13 2.31 7.48
C LYS A 69 -25.20 2.73 6.02
N SER A 70 -26.41 2.71 5.44
CA SER A 70 -26.64 3.20 4.08
C SER A 70 -26.17 4.65 3.93
N GLY A 71 -25.24 4.91 3.02
CA GLY A 71 -24.72 6.25 2.72
C GLY A 71 -23.39 6.60 3.38
N GLU A 72 -22.81 5.77 4.24
CA GLU A 72 -21.53 6.09 4.91
C GLU A 72 -20.30 5.83 4.02
N ASP A 73 -19.26 6.66 4.21
CA ASP A 73 -17.99 6.66 3.46
C ASP A 73 -17.02 5.51 3.79
N THR A 74 -17.54 4.43 4.39
CA THR A 74 -16.79 3.27 4.86
C THR A 74 -15.75 2.78 3.85
N ASP A 75 -16.13 2.59 2.59
CA ASP A 75 -15.22 2.07 1.56
C ASP A 75 -14.09 3.03 1.20
N LYS A 76 -14.36 4.34 1.17
CA LYS A 76 -13.35 5.38 0.89
C LYS A 76 -12.39 5.51 2.06
N LEU A 77 -12.89 5.42 3.30
CA LEU A 77 -12.05 5.41 4.49
C LEU A 77 -11.14 4.17 4.52
N LYS A 78 -11.64 3.00 4.13
CA LYS A 78 -10.80 1.80 3.93
C LYS A 78 -9.70 2.04 2.89
N ILE A 79 -10.04 2.62 1.73
CA ILE A 79 -9.06 3.00 0.70
C ILE A 79 -8.04 4.00 1.26
N PHE A 80 -8.49 5.02 1.98
CA PHE A 80 -7.63 6.02 2.59
C PHE A 80 -6.62 5.37 3.54
N LEU A 81 -7.08 4.49 4.44
CA LEU A 81 -6.23 3.81 5.41
C LEU A 81 -5.22 2.88 4.73
N LEU A 82 -5.68 2.02 3.82
CA LEU A 82 -4.83 1.04 3.14
C LEU A 82 -3.83 1.71 2.18
N THR A 83 -4.26 2.74 1.45
CA THR A 83 -3.39 3.51 0.55
C THR A 83 -2.37 4.31 1.35
N SER A 84 -2.75 4.91 2.47
CA SER A 84 -1.81 5.59 3.37
C SER A 84 -0.79 4.61 3.98
N HIS A 85 -1.21 3.38 4.31
CA HIS A 85 -0.27 2.34 4.73
C HIS A 85 0.67 1.91 3.61
N SER A 86 0.19 1.85 2.36
CA SER A 86 1.04 1.49 1.22
C SER A 86 2.20 2.48 1.03
N GLU A 87 1.93 3.77 1.28
CA GLU A 87 2.95 4.81 1.30
C GLU A 87 4.02 4.54 2.37
N ILE A 88 3.59 4.20 3.59
CA ILE A 88 4.49 3.86 4.71
C ILE A 88 5.34 2.63 4.35
N ALA A 89 4.71 1.56 3.83
CA ALA A 89 5.40 0.34 3.47
C ALA A 89 6.42 0.56 2.34
N ALA A 90 6.08 1.36 1.32
CA ALA A 90 6.97 1.70 0.21
C ALA A 90 8.30 2.35 0.67
N ARG A 91 8.28 3.08 1.79
CA ARG A 91 9.49 3.72 2.35
C ARG A 91 10.54 2.72 2.84
N LEU A 92 10.20 1.44 3.02
CA LEU A 92 11.19 0.41 3.36
C LEU A 92 12.24 0.25 2.25
N ILE A 93 11.84 0.33 0.98
CA ILE A 93 12.69 0.04 -0.18
C ILE A 93 13.07 1.26 -1.01
N THR A 94 12.65 2.46 -0.59
CA THR A 94 12.78 3.69 -1.39
C THR A 94 13.55 4.75 -0.61
N ASN A 95 14.48 5.44 -1.27
CA ASN A 95 15.26 6.53 -0.67
C ASN A 95 14.37 7.69 -0.19
N LYS A 96 14.87 8.47 0.77
CA LYS A 96 14.24 9.70 1.25
C LYS A 96 14.03 10.66 0.06
N ASN A 97 12.91 11.40 0.06
CA ASN A 97 12.50 12.44 -0.93
C ASN A 97 11.63 12.00 -2.13
N ARG A 98 10.85 10.93 -2.02
CA ARG A 98 9.80 10.61 -3.02
C ARG A 98 8.44 11.20 -2.63
N SER A 99 7.67 11.61 -3.64
CA SER A 99 6.29 12.04 -3.42
C SER A 99 5.41 10.87 -2.92
N SER A 100 4.31 11.17 -2.22
CA SER A 100 3.34 10.14 -1.80
C SER A 100 2.81 9.33 -2.99
N LYS A 101 2.55 10.01 -4.12
CA LYS A 101 2.13 9.39 -5.38
C LYS A 101 3.16 8.36 -5.86
N ASP A 102 4.45 8.72 -5.88
CA ASP A 102 5.51 7.80 -6.32
C ASP A 102 5.64 6.58 -5.40
N LEU A 103 5.49 6.79 -4.09
CA LEU A 103 5.55 5.71 -3.10
C LEU A 103 4.40 4.73 -3.30
N ILE A 104 3.17 5.22 -3.44
CA ILE A 104 1.98 4.40 -3.70
C ILE A 104 2.12 3.65 -5.03
N ASN A 105 2.54 4.35 -6.10
CA ASN A 105 2.82 3.73 -7.38
C ASN A 105 3.88 2.63 -7.26
N SER A 106 4.98 2.87 -6.54
CA SER A 106 6.04 1.88 -6.35
C SER A 106 5.55 0.62 -5.61
N PHE A 107 4.62 0.78 -4.67
CA PHE A 107 4.03 -0.33 -3.91
C PHE A 107 3.15 -1.21 -4.81
N PHE A 108 2.15 -0.63 -5.47
CA PHE A 108 1.24 -1.39 -6.32
C PHE A 108 1.90 -1.89 -7.62
N ASN A 109 2.99 -1.25 -8.06
CA ASN A 109 3.77 -1.74 -9.19
C ASN A 109 4.42 -3.11 -8.95
N LEU A 110 4.60 -3.53 -7.68
CA LEU A 110 5.14 -4.85 -7.35
C LEU A 110 4.25 -6.00 -7.86
N ILE A 111 2.96 -5.75 -8.05
CA ILE A 111 2.00 -6.72 -8.59
C ILE A 111 1.53 -6.35 -10.01
N LYS A 112 2.15 -5.35 -10.67
CA LYS A 112 1.71 -4.86 -11.99
C LYS A 112 1.73 -5.91 -13.10
N LYS A 113 2.66 -6.87 -13.07
CA LYS A 113 2.72 -7.94 -14.08
C LYS A 113 1.69 -9.04 -13.83
N GLU A 114 1.14 -9.09 -12.63
CA GLU A 114 0.08 -10.01 -12.20
C GLU A 114 -1.28 -9.31 -12.20
N ASN A 115 -1.35 -8.03 -12.62
CA ASN A 115 -2.42 -7.13 -12.24
C ASN A 115 -3.68 -7.31 -13.08
N GLN A 116 -4.74 -7.72 -12.38
CA GLN A 116 -6.10 -7.29 -12.67
C GLN A 116 -6.38 -5.89 -12.09
N LEU A 117 -5.50 -5.30 -11.27
CA LEU A 117 -5.84 -4.05 -10.54
C LEU A 117 -6.18 -2.88 -11.49
N ASP A 118 -5.41 -2.68 -12.58
CA ASP A 118 -5.70 -1.64 -13.58
C ASP A 118 -6.94 -1.97 -14.45
N SER A 119 -7.39 -3.23 -14.50
CA SER A 119 -8.67 -3.60 -15.11
C SER A 119 -9.86 -3.50 -14.15
N LEU A 120 -9.59 -3.57 -12.85
CA LEU A 120 -10.58 -3.56 -11.78
C LEU A 120 -10.80 -2.17 -11.18
N ILE A 121 -9.80 -1.30 -11.15
CA ILE A 121 -9.86 0.05 -10.60
C ILE A 121 -9.36 1.03 -11.67
N ARG A 122 -10.23 1.93 -12.12
CA ARG A 122 -9.93 2.90 -13.18
C ARG A 122 -10.46 4.27 -12.80
N GLY A 123 -9.67 5.30 -13.06
CA GLY A 123 -10.09 6.69 -12.95
C GLY A 123 -10.14 7.31 -14.34
N ARG A 124 -11.14 8.17 -14.61
CA ARG A 124 -11.25 8.94 -15.85
C ARG A 124 -11.44 10.41 -15.54
N VAL A 125 -10.52 11.22 -16.04
CA VAL A 125 -10.66 12.67 -16.06
C VAL A 125 -11.43 13.05 -17.33
N LYS A 126 -12.47 13.89 -17.21
CA LYS A 126 -13.26 14.32 -18.39
C LYS A 126 -12.46 15.26 -19.30
N GLU A 127 -11.64 16.15 -18.74
CA GLU A 127 -10.82 17.08 -19.52
C GLU A 127 -9.45 17.34 -18.86
N PRO A 128 -8.34 16.96 -19.51
CA PRO A 128 -8.26 16.13 -20.73
C PRO A 128 -8.80 14.71 -20.49
N PHE A 129 -9.25 14.02 -21.55
CA PHE A 129 -9.64 12.59 -21.48
C PHE A 129 -8.43 11.72 -21.12
N LEU A 130 -8.14 11.61 -19.83
CA LEU A 130 -7.02 10.87 -19.29
C LEU A 130 -7.54 9.67 -18.49
N ILE A 131 -7.05 8.48 -18.85
CA ILE A 131 -7.24 7.26 -18.07
C ILE A 131 -6.12 7.18 -17.03
N LEU A 132 -6.50 7.14 -15.77
CA LEU A 132 -5.59 6.99 -14.63
C LEU A 132 -5.29 5.50 -14.40
N SER A 133 -4.07 5.21 -13.94
CA SER A 133 -3.75 3.89 -13.40
C SER A 133 -4.54 3.63 -12.11
N ALA A 134 -4.64 2.37 -11.67
CA ALA A 134 -5.27 2.02 -10.40
C ALA A 134 -4.62 2.74 -9.22
N ALA A 135 -3.29 2.84 -9.21
CA ALA A 135 -2.55 3.50 -8.14
C ALA A 135 -2.76 5.02 -8.12
N ASP A 136 -2.82 5.67 -9.28
CA ASP A 136 -3.18 7.09 -9.38
C ASP A 136 -4.63 7.34 -8.92
N THR A 137 -5.53 6.41 -9.26
CA THR A 137 -6.94 6.46 -8.84
C THR A 137 -7.08 6.32 -7.33
N LEU A 138 -6.39 5.35 -6.71
CA LEU A 138 -6.36 5.16 -5.26
C LEU A 138 -5.77 6.38 -4.53
N TYR A 139 -4.72 6.98 -5.10
CA TYR A 139 -4.12 8.21 -4.57
C TYR A 139 -5.09 9.39 -4.61
N ALA A 140 -5.83 9.57 -5.71
CA ALA A 140 -6.84 10.61 -5.83
C ALA A 140 -7.95 10.46 -4.77
N ILE A 141 -8.50 9.25 -4.59
CA ILE A 141 -9.53 8.96 -3.58
C ILE A 141 -9.01 9.28 -2.17
N ARG A 142 -7.78 8.86 -1.85
CA ARG A 142 -7.14 9.16 -0.57
C ARG A 142 -7.07 10.66 -0.30
N ASN A 143 -6.60 11.44 -1.27
CA ASN A 143 -6.43 12.88 -1.09
C ASN A 143 -7.78 13.61 -1.00
N GLU A 144 -8.78 13.21 -1.80
CA GLU A 144 -10.13 13.76 -1.70
C GLU A 144 -10.68 13.63 -0.27
N TYR A 145 -10.58 12.43 0.28
CA TYR A 145 -11.03 12.14 1.65
C TYR A 145 -10.29 12.98 2.68
N ALA A 146 -8.98 13.17 2.51
CA ALA A 146 -8.15 13.97 3.42
C ALA A 146 -8.51 15.47 3.42
N HIS A 147 -9.01 16.01 2.30
CA HIS A 147 -9.25 17.44 2.16
C HIS A 147 -10.71 17.87 2.34
N GLN A 148 -11.69 17.07 1.88
CA GLN A 148 -13.08 17.52 1.77
C GLN A 148 -14.07 16.83 2.74
N GLY A 149 -13.72 15.67 3.32
CA GLY A 149 -14.38 15.09 4.50
C GLY A 149 -15.89 14.74 4.44
N ASN A 150 -16.61 14.95 3.34
CA ASN A 150 -18.06 14.76 3.27
C ASN A 150 -18.50 14.04 1.98
N PHE A 151 -18.75 12.73 2.00
CA PHE A 151 -19.22 12.03 0.81
C PHE A 151 -20.17 10.85 1.09
N THR A 152 -20.94 10.48 0.07
CA THR A 152 -21.87 9.35 0.10
C THR A 152 -21.72 8.57 -1.21
N SER A 153 -21.10 7.38 -1.18
CA SER A 153 -21.09 6.38 -2.29
C SER A 153 -20.23 5.16 -1.92
N ASN A 154 -20.67 3.97 -2.34
CA ASN A 154 -19.90 2.72 -2.27
C ASN A 154 -18.74 2.74 -3.29
N VAL A 155 -17.61 2.14 -2.91
CA VAL A 155 -16.44 1.97 -3.81
C VAL A 155 -16.17 0.51 -4.12
N PHE A 156 -16.45 -0.42 -3.22
CA PHE A 156 -16.24 -1.84 -3.48
C PHE A 156 -17.54 -2.53 -3.92
N GLN A 157 -17.42 -3.60 -4.71
CA GLN A 157 -18.55 -4.46 -5.04
C GLN A 157 -19.00 -5.25 -3.79
N HIS A 158 -20.31 -5.40 -3.63
CA HIS A 158 -20.88 -6.31 -2.63
C HIS A 158 -20.62 -7.77 -3.03
N GLU A 159 -20.20 -8.59 -2.07
CA GLU A 159 -19.75 -9.98 -2.31
C GLU A 159 -20.86 -10.90 -2.88
N ASN A 160 -22.14 -10.50 -2.82
CA ASN A 160 -23.29 -11.34 -3.16
C ASN A 160 -24.03 -11.00 -4.47
N MET A 161 -23.55 -10.06 -5.29
CA MET A 161 -24.26 -9.70 -6.52
C MET A 161 -23.68 -10.43 -7.74
N ALA A 162 -24.24 -11.60 -8.04
CA ALA A 162 -24.25 -12.24 -9.36
C ALA A 162 -25.13 -11.47 -10.37
N ILE A 163 -25.19 -10.15 -10.24
CA ILE A 163 -25.99 -9.29 -11.10
C ILE A 163 -25.00 -8.39 -11.82
N HIS A 164 -25.00 -8.49 -13.15
CA HIS A 164 -24.40 -7.56 -14.10
C HIS A 164 -25.02 -6.17 -13.95
N ILE A 165 -24.78 -5.54 -12.80
CA ILE A 165 -25.10 -4.15 -12.57
C ILE A 165 -23.87 -3.37 -13.01
N ASN A 166 -23.85 -3.04 -14.30
CA ASN A 166 -22.94 -2.06 -14.87
C ASN A 166 -23.38 -0.65 -14.42
N ILE A 167 -23.48 -0.42 -13.11
CA ILE A 167 -23.59 0.95 -12.58
C ILE A 167 -22.16 1.46 -12.47
N PRO A 168 -21.74 2.44 -13.28
CA PRO A 168 -20.52 3.15 -12.97
C PRO A 168 -20.76 3.81 -11.60
N SER A 169 -20.16 3.29 -10.54
CA SER A 169 -20.17 3.97 -9.24
C SER A 169 -19.22 5.16 -9.34
N ILE A 170 -19.66 6.21 -10.04
CA ILE A 170 -18.90 7.43 -10.23
C ILE A 170 -18.68 8.05 -8.85
N CYS A 171 -17.55 7.73 -8.20
CA CYS A 171 -16.98 8.70 -7.28
C CYS A 171 -16.45 9.81 -8.16
N SER A 172 -17.14 10.96 -8.14
CA SER A 172 -16.62 12.22 -8.67
C SER A 172 -15.71 12.79 -7.59
N SER A 173 -14.39 12.64 -7.73
CA SER A 173 -13.45 13.43 -6.93
C SER A 173 -13.23 14.76 -7.65
N LYS A 174 -13.44 15.86 -6.94
CA LYS A 174 -13.13 17.21 -7.38
C LYS A 174 -11.71 17.51 -6.92
N ILE A 175 -10.72 17.22 -7.76
CA ILE A 175 -9.37 17.72 -7.50
C ILE A 175 -9.36 19.21 -7.84
N LYS A 176 -9.23 20.05 -6.81
CA LYS A 176 -8.97 21.48 -6.97
C LYS A 176 -7.46 21.66 -7.25
N GLU A 177 -7.09 21.95 -8.49
CA GLU A 177 -5.69 22.19 -8.87
C GLU A 177 -5.25 23.63 -8.54
N THR A 178 -6.20 24.58 -8.59
CA THR A 178 -6.06 26.02 -8.28
C THR A 178 -7.41 26.59 -7.81
N ASP A 179 -7.46 27.84 -7.34
CA ASP A 179 -8.70 28.42 -6.81
C ASP A 179 -9.90 28.40 -7.78
N ASP A 180 -9.63 28.36 -9.09
CA ASP A 180 -10.64 28.44 -10.16
C ASP A 180 -10.81 27.14 -10.97
N LYS A 181 -10.00 26.10 -10.76
CA LYS A 181 -10.03 24.88 -11.58
C LYS A 181 -10.35 23.64 -10.76
N THR A 182 -11.54 23.10 -11.01
CA THR A 182 -12.00 21.82 -10.45
C THR A 182 -11.98 20.74 -11.53
N THR A 183 -11.11 19.76 -11.39
CA THR A 183 -11.08 18.58 -12.26
C THR A 183 -11.92 17.46 -11.65
N ILE A 184 -12.91 16.96 -12.39
CA ILE A 184 -13.74 15.83 -11.96
C ILE A 184 -13.08 14.52 -12.43
N ILE A 185 -12.66 13.69 -11.46
CA ILE A 185 -12.24 12.31 -11.69
C ILE A 185 -13.43 11.41 -11.46
N ASN A 186 -13.82 10.63 -12.46
CA ASN A 186 -14.81 9.58 -12.34
C ASN A 186 -14.09 8.26 -12.06
N VAL A 187 -14.32 7.67 -10.89
CA VAL A 187 -13.75 6.38 -10.52
C VAL A 187 -14.71 5.25 -10.90
N GLU A 188 -14.17 4.16 -11.42
CA GLU A 188 -14.85 2.90 -11.69
C GLU A 188 -14.10 1.80 -10.94
N CYS A 189 -14.80 1.07 -10.08
CA CYS A 189 -14.22 0.03 -9.24
C CYS A 189 -15.06 -1.26 -9.33
N LYS A 190 -14.44 -2.34 -9.79
CA LYS A 190 -15.06 -3.64 -10.09
C LYS A 190 -14.50 -4.77 -9.22
N ILE A 191 -14.03 -4.44 -8.02
CA ILE A 191 -13.41 -5.39 -7.11
C ILE A 191 -14.18 -5.42 -5.79
N ALA A 192 -14.36 -6.61 -5.23
CA ALA A 192 -14.83 -6.78 -3.87
C ALA A 192 -13.72 -6.41 -2.87
N TYR A 193 -14.09 -5.92 -1.68
CA TYR A 193 -13.13 -5.49 -0.66
C TYR A 193 -12.14 -6.60 -0.27
N ARG A 194 -12.64 -7.83 -0.05
CA ARG A 194 -11.80 -8.99 0.24
C ARG A 194 -10.75 -9.23 -0.85
N LYS A 195 -11.14 -9.12 -2.12
CA LYS A 195 -10.22 -9.29 -3.24
C LYS A 195 -9.17 -8.18 -3.30
N PHE A 196 -9.53 -6.95 -2.95
CA PHE A 196 -8.57 -5.86 -2.81
C PHE A 196 -7.54 -6.14 -1.70
N LEU A 197 -7.97 -6.65 -0.54
CA LEU A 197 -7.06 -7.05 0.54
C LEU A 197 -6.10 -8.18 0.13
N GLU A 198 -6.55 -9.15 -0.66
CA GLU A 198 -5.68 -10.19 -1.22
C GLU A 198 -4.56 -9.58 -2.07
N LEU A 199 -4.90 -8.70 -3.01
CA LEU A 199 -3.92 -8.01 -3.86
C LEU A 199 -2.96 -7.16 -3.03
N TYR A 200 -3.50 -6.46 -2.02
CA TYR A 200 -2.71 -5.67 -1.09
C TYR A 200 -1.68 -6.51 -0.33
N CYS A 201 -2.12 -7.64 0.25
CA CYS A 201 -1.27 -8.54 1.02
C CYS A 201 -0.17 -9.17 0.14
N ARG A 202 -0.48 -9.48 -1.13
CA ARG A 202 0.52 -9.93 -2.11
C ARG A 202 1.56 -8.85 -2.42
N ALA A 203 1.14 -7.61 -2.62
CA ALA A 203 2.07 -6.49 -2.83
C ALA A 203 2.99 -6.29 -1.62
N LEU A 204 2.45 -6.36 -0.40
CA LEU A 204 3.23 -6.26 0.84
C LEU A 204 4.23 -7.43 0.98
N GLN A 205 3.81 -8.66 0.69
CA GLN A 205 4.70 -9.83 0.68
C GLN A 205 5.88 -9.66 -0.28
N LYS A 206 5.62 -9.19 -1.52
CA LYS A 206 6.66 -8.89 -2.51
C LYS A 206 7.58 -7.76 -2.05
N LEU A 207 7.03 -6.75 -1.40
CA LEU A 207 7.80 -5.64 -0.85
C LEU A 207 8.78 -6.12 0.22
N LEU A 208 8.31 -6.93 1.18
CA LEU A 208 9.17 -7.50 2.22
C LEU A 208 10.24 -8.42 1.63
N THR A 209 9.89 -9.20 0.62
CA THR A 209 10.85 -10.02 -0.13
C THR A 209 11.94 -9.16 -0.78
N LYS A 210 11.55 -8.06 -1.42
CA LYS A 210 12.50 -7.11 -2.03
C LYS A 210 13.36 -6.43 -0.97
N TYR A 211 12.78 -6.03 0.16
CA TYR A 211 13.48 -5.41 1.27
C TYR A 211 14.55 -6.32 1.86
N TYR A 212 14.18 -7.57 2.20
CA TYR A 212 15.13 -8.56 2.72
C TYR A 212 16.32 -8.73 1.77
N LYS A 213 16.06 -8.96 0.48
CA LYS A 213 17.13 -9.09 -0.54
C LYS A 213 18.05 -7.88 -0.60
N GLN A 214 17.52 -6.66 -0.48
CA GLN A 214 18.33 -5.44 -0.48
C GLN A 214 19.23 -5.31 0.76
N LYS A 215 18.80 -5.85 1.91
CA LYS A 215 19.56 -5.78 3.17
C LYS A 215 20.55 -6.92 3.36
N THR A 216 20.38 -8.01 2.61
CA THR A 216 21.31 -9.16 2.65
C THR A 216 22.19 -9.26 1.41
N ALA A 217 21.99 -8.43 0.39
CA ALA A 217 22.88 -8.37 -0.76
C ALA A 217 24.27 -7.89 -0.29
N PRO A 218 25.37 -8.56 -0.67
CA PRO A 218 26.71 -8.07 -0.37
C PRO A 218 26.87 -6.68 -0.99
N SER A 219 27.34 -5.71 -0.19
CA SER A 219 27.63 -4.35 -0.63
C SER A 219 28.69 -4.37 -1.73
N SER A 220 28.28 -4.51 -2.99
CA SER A 220 29.20 -4.33 -4.10
C SER A 220 29.49 -2.84 -4.25
N VAL A 221 30.77 -2.51 -4.10
CA VAL A 221 31.45 -1.25 -4.45
C VAL A 221 31.52 -0.19 -3.33
N ALA A 222 32.45 -0.41 -2.40
CA ALA A 222 33.32 0.67 -1.94
C ALA A 222 34.42 0.87 -3.01
N THR A 223 34.23 1.79 -3.95
CA THR A 223 35.36 2.31 -4.73
C THR A 223 36.15 3.25 -3.83
N ASN A 224 37.36 2.81 -3.47
CA ASN A 224 38.39 3.62 -2.85
C ASN A 224 38.48 5.00 -3.53
N PRO A 225 38.60 6.11 -2.79
CA PRO A 225 39.03 7.36 -3.38
C PRO A 225 40.46 7.18 -3.90
N THR A 226 40.64 7.33 -5.22
CA THR A 226 41.95 7.47 -5.85
C THR A 226 42.68 8.62 -5.17
N ILE A 227 43.71 8.29 -4.40
CA ILE A 227 44.67 9.28 -3.89
C ILE A 227 45.42 9.80 -5.11
N ILE A 228 45.07 11.00 -5.58
CA ILE A 228 45.89 11.74 -6.53
C ILE A 228 47.12 12.21 -5.77
N LYS A 229 48.25 11.52 -5.96
CA LYS A 229 49.57 12.07 -5.62
C LYS A 229 49.87 13.19 -6.61
N LEU A 230 49.71 14.43 -6.16
CA LEU A 230 50.34 15.58 -6.79
C LEU A 230 51.86 15.39 -6.65
N SER A 231 52.52 15.13 -7.77
CA SER A 231 53.98 15.13 -7.85
C SER A 231 54.41 16.57 -8.06
N THR A 232 55.15 17.11 -7.10
CA THR A 232 55.87 18.38 -7.22
C THR A 232 57.11 18.17 -8.07
N THR A 233 57.17 18.85 -9.21
CA THR A 233 58.40 19.37 -9.84
C THR A 233 58.04 20.60 -10.63
#